data_AF-A0AAV2ZQU4-F1
#
_entry.id   AF-A0AAV2ZQU4-F1
#
_cell.length_a   1.000
_cell.length_b   1.000
_cell.length_c   1.000
_cell.angle_alpha   90.00
_cell.angle_beta   90.00
_cell.angle_gamma   90.00
#
_symmetry.space_group_name_H-M   'P 1'
#
loop_
_entity.id
_entity.type
_entity.pdbx_description
1 polymer ?
#
loop_
_entity_poly.entity_id
_entity_poly.type
_entity_poly.pdbx_seq_one_letter_code
_entity_poly.pdbx_strand_id
1 'polypeptide(L)'
;MPYILISTQIRMEIGPTIVGDESSDPALMEQLGASRRTVLGNNFSEYYVNEPPRVTLNKLENLGYRVISMTGVGQTLVWCLHKQ
;
A
#
# COMPACT_ATOMS: atom_id res chain seq x y z
N MET A 1 3.33 13.05 -2.56
CA MET A 1 3.64 12.72 -1.13
C MET A 1 5.00 12.02 -1.09
N PRO A 2 5.96 12.44 -0.24
CA PRO A 2 7.32 11.87 -0.26
C PRO A 2 7.41 10.49 0.41
N TYR A 3 6.53 10.18 1.37
CA TYR A 3 6.48 8.87 2.03
C TYR A 3 5.18 8.15 1.68
N ILE A 4 5.26 6.82 1.66
CA ILE A 4 4.11 5.93 1.54
C ILE A 4 4.32 4.70 2.42
N LEU A 5 3.25 4.27 3.08
CA LEU A 5 3.19 3.03 3.83
C LEU A 5 2.25 2.09 3.08
N ILE A 6 2.75 0.91 2.72
CA ILE A 6 1.91 -0.15 2.17
C ILE A 6 1.94 -1.35 3.11
N SER A 7 0.87 -2.14 3.12
CA SER A 7 0.81 -3.32 3.96
C SER A 7 0.02 -4.45 3.34
N THR A 8 0.31 -5.67 3.78
CA THR A 8 -0.55 -6.83 3.53
C THR A 8 -0.64 -7.66 4.80
N GLN A 9 -1.78 -8.30 5.03
CA GLN A 9 -1.86 -9.36 6.01
C GLN A 9 -1.26 -10.65 5.42
N ILE A 10 -0.86 -11.60 6.27
CA ILE A 10 -0.43 -12.91 5.77
C ILE A 10 -1.53 -13.52 4.89
N ARG A 11 -1.21 -14.16 3.77
CA ARG A 11 0.12 -14.53 3.25
C ARG A 11 0.63 -13.50 2.23
N MET A 12 1.94 -13.24 2.20
CA MET A 12 2.54 -12.18 1.36
C MET A 12 2.51 -12.48 -0.15
N GLU A 13 2.25 -13.73 -0.51
CA GLU A 13 2.18 -14.24 -1.87
C GLU A 13 0.87 -13.86 -2.57
N ILE A 14 -0.13 -13.37 -1.83
CA ILE A 14 -1.43 -12.94 -2.33
C ILE A 14 -1.80 -11.56 -1.78
N GLY A 15 -2.71 -10.86 -2.47
CA GLY A 15 -3.33 -9.65 -1.95
C GLY A 15 -4.49 -9.95 -0.98
N PRO A 16 -5.22 -8.91 -0.55
CA PRO A 16 -5.07 -7.52 -0.99
C PRO A 16 -3.87 -6.81 -0.34
N THR A 17 -3.24 -5.91 -1.08
CA THR A 17 -2.25 -4.96 -0.53
C THR A 17 -2.93 -3.62 -0.28
N ILE A 18 -2.87 -3.13 0.95
CA ILE A 18 -3.31 -1.78 1.33
C ILE A 18 -2.22 -0.80 0.91
N VAL A 19 -2.59 0.23 0.17
CA VAL A 19 -1.64 1.15 -0.50
C VAL A 19 -1.81 2.62 -0.12
N GLY A 20 -2.83 2.96 0.68
CA GLY A 20 -3.06 4.33 1.11
C GLY A 20 -4.23 4.49 2.07
N ASP A 21 -4.25 5.66 2.69
CA ASP A 21 -5.29 6.19 3.56
C ASP A 21 -6.16 7.23 2.83
N GLU A 22 -7.12 7.85 3.53
CA GLU A 22 -8.03 8.85 2.98
C GLU A 22 -7.36 10.11 2.41
N SER A 23 -6.16 10.44 2.90
CA SER A 23 -5.39 11.62 2.49
C SER A 23 -4.31 11.28 1.45
N SER A 24 -4.30 10.04 0.97
CA SER A 24 -3.36 9.60 -0.05
C SER A 24 -3.64 10.26 -1.39
N ASP A 25 -2.57 10.55 -2.13
CA ASP A 25 -2.59 11.24 -3.43
C ASP A 25 -3.48 10.48 -4.42
N PRO A 26 -4.65 11.03 -4.83
CA PRO A 26 -5.60 10.33 -5.66
C PRO A 26 -5.02 9.90 -7.02
N ALA A 27 -4.14 10.71 -7.60
CA ALA A 27 -3.51 10.40 -8.88
C ALA A 27 -2.55 9.20 -8.73
N LEU A 28 -1.83 9.12 -7.61
CA LEU A 28 -0.99 7.96 -7.30
C LEU A 28 -1.84 6.71 -7.09
N MET A 29 -2.95 6.81 -6.35
CA MET A 29 -3.85 5.68 -6.11
C MET A 29 -4.46 5.15 -7.42
N GLU A 30 -4.83 6.05 -8.33
CA GLU A 30 -5.29 5.70 -9.68
C GLU A 30 -4.20 5.00 -10.50
N GLN A 31 -2.96 5.51 -10.48
CA GLN A 31 -1.82 4.89 -11.17
C GLN A 31 -1.51 3.47 -10.65
N LEU A 32 -1.74 3.22 -9.36
CA LEU A 32 -1.59 1.88 -8.78
C LEU A 32 -2.75 0.93 -9.15
N GLY A 33 -3.86 1.47 -9.66
CA GLY A 33 -5.10 0.74 -9.91
C GLY A 33 -5.85 0.41 -8.62
N ALA A 34 -5.76 1.29 -7.62
CA ALA A 34 -6.32 1.05 -6.29
C ALA A 34 -7.81 1.40 -6.22
N SER A 35 -8.57 0.57 -5.51
CA SER A 35 -9.96 0.84 -5.14
C SER A 35 -10.02 1.41 -3.73
N ARG A 36 -10.96 2.33 -3.49
CA ARG A 36 -11.23 2.86 -2.15
C ARG A 36 -12.37 2.08 -1.50
N ARG A 37 -12.22 1.70 -0.22
CA ARG A 37 -13.30 1.12 0.59
C ARG A 37 -13.26 1.61 2.02
N THR A 38 -14.39 1.50 2.72
CA THR A 38 -14.46 1.58 4.18
C THR A 38 -14.87 0.20 4.69
N VAL A 39 -13.99 -0.45 5.44
CA VAL A 39 -14.29 -1.76 6.05
C VAL A 39 -15.27 -1.56 7.20
N LEU A 40 -16.25 -2.46 7.35
CA LEU A 40 -17.21 -2.40 8.45
C LEU A 40 -16.48 -2.35 9.81
N GLY A 41 -16.81 -1.35 10.62
CA GLY A 41 -16.17 -1.11 11.92
C GLY A 41 -15.09 -0.02 11.88
N ASN A 42 -14.58 0.36 10.70
CA ASN A 42 -13.66 1.47 10.56
C ASN A 42 -14.42 2.79 10.35
N ASN A 43 -13.88 3.86 10.90
CA ASN A 43 -14.31 5.25 10.66
C ASN A 43 -13.44 5.96 9.61
N PHE A 44 -12.60 5.21 8.89
CA PHE A 44 -11.71 5.70 7.83
C PHE A 44 -11.80 4.78 6.60
N SER A 45 -11.59 5.34 5.43
CA SER A 45 -11.37 4.60 4.19
C SER A 45 -9.90 4.23 3.98
N GLU A 46 -9.70 3.15 3.25
CA GLU A 46 -8.40 2.69 2.78
C GLU A 46 -8.42 2.50 1.27
N TYR A 47 -7.26 2.67 0.65
CA TYR A 47 -7.00 2.27 -0.73
C TYR A 47 -6.33 0.90 -0.75
N TYR A 48 -6.79 0.03 -1.62
CA TYR A 48 -6.26 -1.33 -1.76
C TYR A 48 -6.18 -1.77 -3.22
N VAL A 49 -5.26 -2.70 -3.49
CA VAL A 49 -5.16 -3.45 -4.74
C VAL A 49 -5.27 -4.95 -4.44
N ASN A 50 -5.78 -5.74 -5.39
CA ASN A 50 -5.90 -7.20 -5.21
C ASN A 50 -4.57 -7.96 -5.41
N GLU A 51 -3.56 -7.27 -5.91
CA GLU A 51 -2.25 -7.85 -6.20
C GLU A 51 -1.42 -8.04 -4.90
N PRO A 52 -0.47 -8.99 -4.90
CA PRO A 52 0.47 -9.15 -3.78
C PRO A 52 1.44 -7.97 -3.69
N PRO A 53 2.02 -7.69 -2.51
CA PRO A 53 2.86 -6.53 -2.26
C PRO A 53 4.06 -6.44 -3.21
N ARG A 54 4.62 -7.57 -3.67
CA ARG A 54 5.73 -7.58 -4.64
C ARG A 54 5.37 -6.84 -5.93
N VAL A 55 4.15 -6.99 -6.44
CA VAL A 55 3.71 -6.32 -7.69
C VAL A 55 3.53 -4.82 -7.42
N THR A 56 2.93 -4.46 -6.28
CA THR A 56 2.78 -3.06 -5.85
C THR A 56 4.13 -2.37 -5.64
N LEU A 57 5.11 -3.04 -5.02
CA LEU A 57 6.46 -2.52 -4.84
C LEU A 57 7.14 -2.22 -6.18
N ASN A 58 7.02 -3.11 -7.17
CA ASN A 58 7.55 -2.86 -8.52
C ASN A 58 6.88 -1.66 -9.20
N LYS A 59 5.56 -1.48 -9.03
CA LYS A 59 4.84 -0.30 -9.55
C LYS A 59 5.36 0.98 -8.87
N LEU A 60 5.55 0.95 -7.56
CA LEU A 60 6.06 2.09 -6.79
C LEU A 60 7.51 2.43 -7.16
N GLU A 61 8.35 1.44 -7.44
CA GLU A 61 9.71 1.65 -7.94
C GLU A 61 9.73 2.41 -9.27
N ASN A 62 8.87 2.04 -10.22
CA ASN A 62 8.70 2.76 -11.49
C ASN A 62 8.21 4.21 -11.31
N LEU A 63 7.60 4.53 -10.17
CA LEU A 63 7.11 5.86 -9.79
C LEU A 63 8.11 6.65 -8.94
N GLY A 64 9.32 6.11 -8.75
CA GLY A 64 10.44 6.75 -8.04
C GLY A 64 10.46 6.51 -6.53
N TYR A 65 9.70 5.56 -6.01
CA TYR A 65 9.76 5.20 -4.59
C TYR A 65 10.77 4.09 -4.34
N ARG A 66 11.54 4.23 -3.26
CA ARG A 66 12.47 3.23 -2.77
C ARG A 66 12.01 2.71 -1.41
N VAL A 67 12.07 1.39 -1.21
CA VAL A 67 11.89 0.79 0.12
C VAL A 67 13.02 1.23 1.05
N ILE A 68 12.66 1.87 2.16
CA ILE A 68 13.60 2.29 3.19
C ILE A 68 13.55 1.39 4.44
N SER A 69 12.43 0.73 4.68
CA SER A 69 12.28 -0.23 5.79
C SER A 69 11.13 -1.19 5.54
N MET A 70 11.20 -2.36 6.17
CA MET A 70 10.14 -3.37 6.22
C MET A 70 10.05 -3.91 7.64
N THR A 71 8.83 -4.06 8.16
CA THR A 71 8.58 -4.65 9.48
C THR A 71 7.32 -5.50 9.50
N GLY A 72 7.20 -6.35 10.52
CA GLY A 72 5.99 -7.12 10.81
C GLY A 72 5.34 -6.65 12.11
N VAL A 73 4.01 -6.55 12.12
CA VAL A 73 3.19 -6.24 13.30
C VAL A 73 1.99 -7.18 13.36
N GLY A 74 1.99 -8.10 14.34
CA GLY A 74 0.98 -9.15 14.44
C GLY A 74 1.02 -10.08 13.22
N GLN A 75 -0.03 -10.07 12.41
CA GLN A 75 -0.15 -10.84 11.16
C GLN A 75 -0.02 -9.96 9.91
N THR A 76 0.46 -8.73 10.08
CA THR A 76 0.58 -7.72 9.01
C THR A 76 2.05 -7.43 8.72
N LEU A 77 2.41 -7.40 7.45
CA LEU A 77 3.69 -6.90 6.97
C LEU A 77 3.51 -5.48 6.44
N VAL A 78 4.43 -4.59 6.78
CA VAL A 78 4.41 -3.17 6.39
C VAL A 78 5.72 -2.80 5.72
N TRP A 79 5.64 -2.10 4.60
CA TRP A 79 6.78 -1.49 3.92
C TRP A 79 6.65 0.03 4.00
N CYS A 80 7.75 0.65 4.41
CA CYS A 80 7.91 2.10 4.32
C CYS A 80 8.76 2.42 3.09
N LEU A 81 8.22 3.25 2.20
CA LEU A 81 8.91 3.72 1.02
C LEU A 81 9.03 5.25 1.02
N HIS A 82 10.10 5.75 0.43
CA HIS A 82 10.36 7.18 0.25
C HIS A 82 10.62 7.48 -1.22
N LYS A 83 10.08 8.59 -1.72
CA LYS A 83 10.30 9.09 -3.07
C LYS A 83 11.70 9.69 -3.15
N GLN A 84 12.56 9.10 -3.99
CA GLN A 84 13.93 9.56 -4.18
C GLN A 84 13.99 10.82 -5.04
#